data_AF-A0A094E4E8-F1
#
_entry.id   AF-A0A094E4E8-F1
#
_cell.length_a   1.000
_cell.length_b   1.000
_cell.length_c   1.000
_cell.angle_alpha   90.00
_cell.angle_beta   90.00
_cell.angle_gamma   90.00
#
_symmetry.space_group_name_H-M   'P 1'
#
loop_
_entity.id
_entity.type
_entity.pdbx_description
1 polymer ?
#
loop_
_entity_poly.entity_id
_entity_poly.type
_entity_poly.pdbx_seq_one_letter_code
_entity_poly.pdbx_strand_id
1 'polypeptide(L)'
;MLRLTLTAALLLPVSFAASLLPRDGYKIPSTSFDSQTTFNTYWAYNYPWGTDHNGAARMASSQVKVGGGQVTLTAAPTTGQAPTSGGLAIHYLSGTIYAKEYFTVAANGGYDFTGDFLASTAKGTWPAFWLTGANSWPPEIDLAEWKGSGKISFNSLGINNQWITKDVAYNSGSWHTLKMEVRDLNGVDVQTRFYMDGVLQATQTGNAMVGKPFWLIMDYQMEGSSGSPGPTSTLVYDSRSTYRELGYSEIDCADLGLDEETPVISAALEHHDHHVTLIPGIKPLVQQLAIGRATEWDLVFNVSEGFYGTARESQVPGLLEAYQIPYTFSDAATLALCLEKGRTKSITRLNPIAGLTPGDYSSLPACAAANGISFDDLTAQIVDSAIKRTHNHKLL
;
A
#
# COMPACT_ATOMS: atom_id res chain seq x y z
N MET A 1 61.45 -17.61 28.28
CA MET A 1 60.57 -16.52 27.83
C MET A 1 59.15 -17.06 27.79
N LEU A 2 58.36 -16.83 28.84
CA LEU A 2 56.98 -17.29 28.95
C LEU A 2 56.08 -16.12 28.50
N ARG A 3 55.42 -16.26 27.35
CA ARG A 3 54.44 -15.27 26.86
C ARG A 3 53.09 -15.55 27.54
N LEU A 4 52.66 -14.63 28.39
CA LEU A 4 51.28 -14.56 28.90
C LEU A 4 50.41 -13.84 27.86
N THR A 5 49.40 -14.52 27.32
CA THR A 5 48.35 -13.91 26.51
C THR A 5 47.19 -13.55 27.43
N LEU A 6 46.94 -12.25 27.63
CA LEU A 6 45.73 -11.75 28.29
C LEU A 6 44.60 -11.69 27.26
N THR A 7 43.59 -12.54 27.39
CA THR A 7 42.33 -12.41 26.65
C THR A 7 41.40 -11.49 27.43
N ALA A 8 41.21 -10.26 26.94
CA ALA A 8 40.19 -9.36 27.46
C ALA A 8 38.80 -9.86 27.02
N ALA A 9 38.03 -10.40 27.96
CA ALA A 9 36.62 -10.69 27.71
C ALA A 9 35.82 -9.38 27.75
N LEU A 10 35.30 -8.97 26.60
CA LEU A 10 34.35 -7.87 26.48
C LEU A 10 33.02 -8.32 27.11
N LEU A 11 32.72 -7.85 28.32
CA LEU A 11 31.39 -7.97 28.92
C LEU A 11 30.48 -6.93 28.25
N LEU A 12 29.68 -7.38 27.27
CA LEU A 12 28.56 -6.61 26.75
C LEU A 12 27.49 -6.49 27.84
N PRO A 13 27.03 -5.28 28.20
CA PRO A 13 25.93 -5.12 29.14
C PRO A 13 24.64 -5.62 28.49
N VAL A 14 24.16 -6.77 28.92
CA VAL A 14 22.80 -7.23 28.61
C VAL A 14 21.85 -6.39 29.46
N SER A 15 21.31 -5.32 28.87
CA SER A 15 20.20 -4.58 29.46
C SER A 15 18.94 -5.43 29.35
N PHE A 16 18.60 -6.17 30.40
CA PHE A 16 17.24 -6.69 30.57
C PHE A 16 16.33 -5.50 30.87
N ALA A 17 15.69 -4.95 29.84
CA ALA A 17 14.47 -4.19 30.05
C ALA A 17 13.42 -5.19 30.56
N ALA A 18 13.26 -5.28 31.88
CA ALA A 18 12.17 -6.03 32.47
C ALA A 18 10.87 -5.39 31.96
N SER A 19 10.12 -6.09 31.11
CA SER A 19 8.76 -5.71 30.77
C SER A 19 7.95 -5.72 32.06
N LEU A 20 7.64 -4.54 32.59
CA LEU A 20 6.71 -4.41 33.71
C LEU A 20 5.39 -5.06 33.29
N LEU A 21 5.01 -6.16 33.94
CA LEU A 21 3.69 -6.74 33.75
C LEU A 21 2.65 -5.70 34.21
N PRO A 22 1.54 -5.52 33.47
CA PRO A 22 0.48 -4.63 33.92
C PRO A 22 0.00 -5.04 35.31
N ARG A 23 -0.15 -4.05 36.20
CA ARG A 23 -0.53 -4.27 37.62
C ARG A 23 -1.78 -5.13 37.77
N ASP A 24 -2.72 -5.01 36.82
CA ASP A 24 -4.02 -5.68 36.81
C ASP A 24 -4.22 -6.61 35.59
N GLY A 25 -3.12 -7.00 34.93
CA GLY A 25 -3.17 -7.86 33.73
C GLY A 25 -3.66 -7.16 32.45
N TYR A 26 -3.92 -7.96 31.41
CA TYR A 26 -4.38 -7.46 30.11
C TYR A 26 -5.91 -7.56 30.03
N LYS A 27 -6.57 -6.45 29.71
CA LYS A 27 -8.01 -6.43 29.40
C LYS A 27 -8.31 -7.11 28.07
N ILE A 28 -7.43 -6.90 27.08
CA ILE A 28 -7.40 -7.64 25.83
C ILE A 28 -5.97 -8.18 25.67
N PRO A 29 -5.77 -9.51 25.65
CA PRO A 29 -4.44 -10.08 25.49
C PRO A 29 -3.93 -9.96 24.05
N SER A 30 -2.60 -9.99 23.88
CA SER A 30 -1.96 -10.02 22.55
C SER A 30 -2.38 -11.24 21.71
N THR A 31 -2.82 -12.31 22.36
CA THR A 31 -3.33 -13.54 21.73
C THR A 31 -4.78 -13.43 21.25
N SER A 32 -5.42 -12.26 21.39
CA SER A 32 -6.83 -12.08 21.02
C SER A 32 -7.14 -12.30 19.52
N PHE A 33 -6.10 -12.42 18.68
CA PHE A 33 -6.21 -12.74 17.26
C PHE A 33 -5.65 -14.11 16.84
N ASP A 34 -5.28 -14.97 17.80
CA ASP A 34 -4.71 -16.29 17.50
C ASP A 34 -5.71 -17.22 16.80
N SER A 35 -6.99 -17.08 17.13
CA SER A 35 -8.07 -17.89 16.56
C SER A 35 -9.40 -17.13 16.56
N GLN A 36 -10.33 -17.58 15.72
CA GLN A 36 -11.70 -17.07 15.70
C GLN A 36 -12.39 -17.19 17.07
N THR A 37 -12.12 -18.28 17.81
CA THR A 37 -12.69 -18.50 19.15
C THR A 37 -12.20 -17.45 20.14
N THR A 38 -10.89 -17.21 20.20
CA THR A 38 -10.31 -16.19 21.09
C THR A 38 -10.78 -14.79 20.70
N PHE A 39 -10.82 -14.50 19.40
CA PHE A 39 -11.33 -13.23 18.88
C PHE A 39 -12.77 -12.97 19.34
N ASN A 40 -13.65 -13.97 19.21
CA ASN A 40 -15.04 -13.87 19.63
C ASN A 40 -15.21 -13.64 21.13
N THR A 41 -14.18 -13.88 21.97
CA THR A 41 -14.21 -13.54 23.39
C THR A 41 -14.09 -12.03 23.61
N TYR A 42 -13.20 -11.35 22.89
CA TYR A 42 -12.83 -9.96 23.17
C TYR A 42 -13.42 -8.95 22.19
N TRP A 43 -13.72 -9.37 20.97
CA TRP A 43 -14.07 -8.49 19.86
C TRP A 43 -15.44 -8.84 19.28
N ALA A 44 -16.11 -7.82 18.76
CA ALA A 44 -17.33 -7.92 17.96
C ALA A 44 -17.14 -7.16 16.64
N TYR A 45 -17.92 -7.51 15.63
CA TYR A 45 -17.87 -6.89 14.30
C TYR A 45 -18.70 -5.60 14.22
N ASN A 46 -18.43 -4.80 13.19
CA ASN A 46 -19.06 -3.51 12.89
C ASN A 46 -18.76 -2.44 13.94
N TYR A 47 -19.39 -1.27 13.82
CA TYR A 47 -19.36 -0.29 14.89
C TYR A 47 -20.34 -0.69 16.00
N PRO A 48 -20.13 -0.26 17.26
CA PRO A 48 -21.07 -0.54 18.35
C PRO A 48 -22.50 -0.07 18.09
N TRP A 49 -22.69 0.91 17.19
CA TRP A 49 -23.97 1.49 16.82
C TRP A 49 -24.50 1.05 15.44
N GLY A 50 -23.79 0.20 14.71
CA GLY A 50 -24.25 -0.28 13.41
C GLY A 50 -23.15 -0.46 12.37
N THR A 51 -23.52 -0.40 11.09
CA THR A 51 -22.66 -0.79 9.98
C THR A 51 -22.00 0.37 9.25
N ASP A 52 -22.16 1.60 9.72
CA ASP A 52 -21.60 2.79 9.08
C ASP A 52 -21.17 3.82 10.12
N HIS A 53 -20.14 4.56 9.74
CA HIS A 53 -19.60 5.71 10.46
C HIS A 53 -18.78 6.51 9.46
N ASN A 54 -19.08 7.80 9.27
CA ASN A 54 -18.28 8.77 8.51
C ASN A 54 -17.48 8.21 7.31
N GLY A 55 -18.01 8.34 6.09
CA GLY A 55 -17.30 7.87 4.88
C GLY A 55 -18.23 7.09 3.95
N ALA A 56 -17.63 6.33 3.03
CA ALA A 56 -18.33 5.64 1.96
C ALA A 56 -18.30 4.10 2.09
N ALA A 57 -17.84 3.54 3.21
CA ALA A 57 -17.87 2.10 3.42
C ALA A 57 -19.02 1.64 4.32
N ARG A 58 -19.58 0.49 3.95
CA ARG A 58 -20.51 -0.32 4.74
C ARG A 58 -19.74 -1.47 5.38
N MET A 59 -19.81 -1.56 6.70
CA MET A 59 -19.09 -2.57 7.46
C MET A 59 -19.75 -3.93 7.36
N ALA A 60 -18.94 -4.95 7.10
CA ALA A 60 -19.35 -6.33 6.92
C ALA A 60 -18.31 -7.27 7.52
N SER A 61 -18.76 -8.30 8.25
CA SER A 61 -17.87 -9.31 8.84
C SER A 61 -17.11 -10.13 7.80
N SER A 62 -17.60 -10.20 6.55
CA SER A 62 -16.88 -10.84 5.44
C SER A 62 -15.58 -10.13 5.04
N GLN A 63 -15.41 -8.88 5.47
CA GLN A 63 -14.22 -8.06 5.26
C GLN A 63 -13.27 -8.08 6.45
N VAL A 64 -13.46 -9.02 7.38
CA VAL A 64 -12.62 -9.20 8.56
C VAL A 64 -12.12 -10.65 8.59
N LYS A 65 -10.80 -10.83 8.52
CA LYS A 65 -10.15 -12.13 8.62
C LYS A 65 -9.30 -12.17 9.88
N VAL A 66 -9.38 -13.27 10.61
CA VAL A 66 -8.67 -13.46 11.89
C VAL A 66 -7.94 -14.79 11.88
N GLY A 67 -6.71 -14.79 12.38
CA GLY A 67 -5.93 -15.99 12.62
C GLY A 67 -4.43 -15.71 12.57
N GLY A 68 -3.63 -16.64 13.09
CA GLY A 68 -2.16 -16.51 13.04
C GLY A 68 -1.63 -15.34 13.87
N GLY A 69 -2.39 -14.89 14.88
CA GLY A 69 -2.03 -13.77 15.75
C GLY A 69 -2.34 -12.40 15.16
N GLN A 70 -3.12 -12.33 14.07
CA GLN A 70 -3.43 -11.08 13.37
C GLN A 70 -4.91 -10.98 13.01
N VAL A 71 -5.38 -9.75 12.88
CA VAL A 71 -6.63 -9.41 12.21
C VAL A 71 -6.33 -8.59 10.96
N THR A 72 -6.94 -8.96 9.85
CA THR A 72 -6.87 -8.24 8.59
C THR A 72 -8.24 -7.67 8.26
N LEU A 73 -8.30 -6.36 8.09
CA LEU A 73 -9.48 -5.65 7.59
C LEU A 73 -9.23 -5.34 6.12
N THR A 74 -10.20 -5.62 5.26
CA THR A 74 -10.10 -5.36 3.81
C THR A 74 -11.26 -4.49 3.34
N ALA A 75 -11.11 -3.84 2.19
CA ALA A 75 -12.18 -3.11 1.53
C ALA A 75 -12.38 -3.63 0.10
N ALA A 76 -13.61 -3.62 -0.38
CA ALA A 76 -13.95 -3.98 -1.76
C ALA A 76 -15.06 -3.06 -2.29
N PRO A 77 -14.99 -2.56 -3.54
CA PRO A 77 -16.05 -1.78 -4.13
C PRO A 77 -17.39 -2.50 -4.14
N THR A 78 -18.47 -1.74 -4.03
CA THR A 78 -19.82 -2.25 -4.04
C THR A 78 -20.79 -1.23 -4.64
N THR A 79 -21.94 -1.71 -5.09
CA THR A 79 -23.03 -0.88 -5.61
C THR A 79 -24.37 -1.34 -5.01
N GLY A 80 -25.39 -0.50 -5.09
CA GLY A 80 -26.75 -0.84 -4.64
C GLY A 80 -26.93 -0.90 -3.12
N GLN A 81 -25.96 -0.44 -2.35
CA GLN A 81 -26.09 -0.29 -0.90
C GLN A 81 -26.96 0.92 -0.57
N ALA A 82 -27.78 0.80 0.49
CA ALA A 82 -28.48 1.96 1.03
C ALA A 82 -27.46 3.00 1.55
N PRO A 83 -27.75 4.31 1.44
CA PRO A 83 -26.94 5.34 2.05
C PRO A 83 -26.75 5.13 3.56
N THR A 84 -25.72 5.77 4.13
CA THR A 84 -25.54 5.82 5.59
C THR A 84 -26.73 6.52 6.26
N SER A 85 -26.83 6.39 7.57
CA SER A 85 -27.81 7.15 8.37
C SER A 85 -27.71 8.67 8.16
N GLY A 86 -26.51 9.18 7.86
CA GLY A 86 -26.23 10.58 7.51
C GLY A 86 -26.46 10.93 6.03
N GLY A 87 -26.94 9.99 5.21
CA GLY A 87 -27.26 10.21 3.79
C GLY A 87 -26.05 10.11 2.84
N LEU A 88 -24.90 9.64 3.30
CA LEU A 88 -23.72 9.44 2.45
C LEU A 88 -23.89 8.19 1.59
N ALA A 89 -23.51 8.28 0.31
CA ALA A 89 -23.48 7.13 -0.58
C ALA A 89 -22.42 6.12 -0.14
N ILE A 90 -22.72 4.83 -0.34
CA ILE A 90 -21.81 3.74 -0.03
C ILE A 90 -21.20 3.23 -1.34
N HIS A 91 -19.87 3.25 -1.40
CA HIS A 91 -19.07 2.79 -2.53
C HIS A 91 -18.28 1.51 -2.22
N TYR A 92 -18.11 1.17 -0.94
CA TYR A 92 -17.30 0.02 -0.51
C TYR A 92 -18.01 -0.84 0.55
N LEU A 93 -17.74 -2.15 0.53
CA LEU A 93 -17.85 -2.99 1.71
C LEU A 93 -16.49 -3.00 2.41
N SER A 94 -16.46 -2.82 3.73
CA SER A 94 -15.21 -2.86 4.50
C SER A 94 -15.36 -3.52 5.87
N GLY A 95 -14.27 -3.61 6.62
CA GLY A 95 -14.19 -4.26 7.93
C GLY A 95 -14.10 -3.27 9.10
N THR A 96 -14.79 -3.60 10.19
CA THR A 96 -14.63 -2.95 11.50
C THR A 96 -14.79 -3.98 12.60
N ILE A 97 -14.02 -3.82 13.67
CA ILE A 97 -14.16 -4.54 14.92
C ILE A 97 -14.12 -3.58 16.11
N TYR A 98 -14.79 -3.93 17.19
CA TYR A 98 -14.74 -3.20 18.45
C TYR A 98 -14.61 -4.12 19.64
N ALA A 99 -13.98 -3.64 20.71
CA ALA A 99 -13.85 -4.37 21.95
C ALA A 99 -15.20 -4.53 22.63
N LYS A 100 -15.51 -5.73 23.11
CA LYS A 100 -16.76 -6.03 23.85
C LYS A 100 -16.80 -5.37 25.23
N GLU A 101 -15.66 -5.01 25.79
CA GLU A 101 -15.55 -4.30 27.06
C GLU A 101 -15.20 -2.83 26.89
N TYR A 102 -15.70 -2.00 27.81
CA TYR A 102 -15.35 -0.58 27.90
C TYR A 102 -14.03 -0.33 28.58
N PHE A 103 -13.31 0.69 28.13
CA PHE A 103 -12.12 1.23 28.77
C PHE A 103 -12.47 2.52 29.51
N THR A 104 -12.27 2.55 30.82
CA THR A 104 -12.58 3.71 31.65
C THR A 104 -11.34 4.13 32.43
N VAL A 105 -10.77 5.28 32.11
CA VAL A 105 -9.63 5.81 32.87
C VAL A 105 -10.12 6.25 34.24
N ALA A 106 -9.79 5.47 35.27
CA ALA A 106 -10.08 5.81 36.66
C ALA A 106 -9.11 6.89 37.17
N ALA A 107 -9.51 7.60 38.23
CA ALA A 107 -8.60 8.53 38.91
C ALA A 107 -7.33 7.80 39.39
N ASN A 108 -6.17 8.43 39.14
CA ASN A 108 -4.82 7.87 39.34
C ASN A 108 -4.54 6.57 38.56
N GLY A 109 -5.33 6.25 37.53
CA GLY A 109 -5.22 5.03 36.73
C GLY A 109 -4.99 5.30 35.24
N GLY A 110 -5.10 4.25 34.44
CA GLY A 110 -5.07 4.34 32.97
C GLY A 110 -4.68 3.03 32.30
N TYR A 111 -4.47 3.10 30.99
CA TYR A 111 -4.24 1.94 30.12
C TYR A 111 -3.09 2.18 29.15
N ASP A 112 -2.38 1.12 28.84
CA ASP A 112 -1.49 1.08 27.67
C ASP A 112 -2.22 0.34 26.55
N PHE A 113 -2.36 1.01 25.42
CA PHE A 113 -2.81 0.40 24.17
C PHE A 113 -1.57 0.18 23.32
N THR A 114 -1.31 -1.05 22.91
CA THR A 114 -0.12 -1.41 22.12
C THR A 114 -0.50 -2.41 21.05
N GLY A 115 0.06 -2.24 19.86
CA GLY A 115 -0.13 -3.16 18.73
C GLY A 115 0.85 -2.86 17.60
N ASP A 116 1.01 -3.84 16.72
CA ASP A 116 1.77 -3.70 15.48
C ASP A 116 0.80 -3.47 14.32
N PHE A 117 1.08 -2.46 13.50
CA PHE A 117 0.20 -2.00 12.44
C PHE A 117 0.94 -1.92 11.11
N LEU A 118 0.32 -2.48 10.07
CA LEU A 118 0.61 -2.26 8.67
C LEU A 118 -0.64 -1.66 8.05
N ALA A 119 -0.65 -0.34 7.85
CA ALA A 119 -1.84 0.40 7.44
C ALA A 119 -1.62 1.15 6.12
N SER A 120 -2.65 1.20 5.28
CA SER A 120 -2.59 2.00 4.06
C SER A 120 -2.57 3.49 4.37
N THR A 121 -1.83 4.23 3.55
CA THR A 121 -1.89 5.69 3.48
C THR A 121 -2.28 6.19 2.10
N ALA A 122 -2.82 5.30 1.25
CA ALA A 122 -3.26 5.67 -0.08
C ALA A 122 -4.47 6.59 -0.01
N LYS A 123 -4.58 7.52 -0.96
CA LYS A 123 -5.74 8.43 -1.04
C LYS A 123 -7.05 7.62 -1.02
N GLY A 124 -8.01 8.04 -0.20
CA GLY A 124 -9.30 7.37 -0.05
C GLY A 124 -9.30 6.11 0.83
N THR A 125 -8.16 5.72 1.39
CA THR A 125 -8.06 4.72 2.47
C THR A 125 -8.07 5.42 3.83
N TRP A 126 -8.92 4.96 4.75
CA TRP A 126 -9.02 5.52 6.11
C TRP A 126 -8.99 4.44 7.21
N PRO A 127 -7.87 3.72 7.40
CA PRO A 127 -7.68 2.91 8.59
C PRO A 127 -7.67 3.76 9.87
N ALA A 128 -8.21 3.22 10.96
CA ALA A 128 -8.18 3.86 12.26
C ALA A 128 -8.13 2.86 13.43
N PHE A 129 -7.48 3.29 14.51
CA PHE A 129 -7.48 2.65 15.83
C PHE A 129 -7.75 3.73 16.88
N TRP A 130 -8.88 3.65 17.57
CA TRP A 130 -9.39 4.82 18.29
C TRP A 130 -10.31 4.48 19.45
N LEU A 131 -10.50 5.48 20.31
CA LEU A 131 -11.35 5.45 21.48
C LEU A 131 -12.43 6.51 21.35
N THR A 132 -13.69 6.14 21.50
CA THR A 132 -14.81 7.11 21.53
C THR A 132 -15.74 6.82 22.70
N GLY A 133 -16.37 7.86 23.24
CA GLY A 133 -17.23 7.76 24.40
C GLY A 133 -18.41 6.82 24.17
N ALA A 134 -18.58 5.83 25.05
CA ALA A 134 -19.59 4.79 24.86
C ALA A 134 -21.04 5.28 25.03
N ASN A 135 -21.22 6.32 25.84
CA ASN A 135 -22.54 6.86 26.17
C ASN A 135 -22.84 8.20 25.49
N SER A 136 -21.80 8.88 24.99
CA SER A 136 -21.91 10.19 24.36
C SER A 136 -20.66 10.47 23.53
N TRP A 137 -20.85 11.19 22.43
CA TRP A 137 -19.79 11.93 21.76
C TRP A 137 -19.98 13.42 22.05
N PRO A 138 -18.97 14.16 22.53
CA PRO A 138 -17.62 13.73 22.97
C PRO A 138 -17.65 12.86 24.25
N PRO A 139 -16.56 12.17 24.65
CA PRO A 139 -15.12 12.32 24.29
C PRO A 139 -14.58 11.41 23.16
N GLU A 140 -13.39 11.73 22.64
CA GLU A 140 -12.68 10.94 21.61
C GLU A 140 -11.15 11.08 21.70
N ILE A 141 -10.44 9.97 21.42
CA ILE A 141 -8.98 9.91 21.27
C ILE A 141 -8.67 8.98 20.09
N ASP A 142 -8.12 9.53 19.02
CA ASP A 142 -7.66 8.75 17.87
C ASP A 142 -6.23 8.30 18.15
N LEU A 143 -6.12 7.06 18.60
CA LEU A 143 -4.84 6.44 18.96
C LEU A 143 -3.93 6.31 17.75
N ALA A 144 -4.51 6.11 16.56
CA ALA A 144 -3.88 6.19 15.26
C ALA A 144 -4.94 6.35 14.16
N GLU A 145 -4.70 7.28 13.22
CA GLU A 145 -5.52 7.44 12.02
C GLU A 145 -4.64 7.66 10.78
N TRP A 146 -4.96 7.00 9.68
CA TRP A 146 -4.29 7.20 8.40
C TRP A 146 -5.29 7.75 7.40
N LYS A 147 -5.06 8.97 6.89
CA LYS A 147 -6.04 9.73 6.08
C LYS A 147 -5.53 10.00 4.67
N GLY A 148 -5.06 8.95 4.00
CA GLY A 148 -4.67 9.01 2.58
C GLY A 148 -3.59 10.03 2.20
N SER A 149 -2.70 10.40 3.13
CA SER A 149 -1.74 11.50 2.97
C SER A 149 -0.27 11.10 3.13
N GLY A 150 0.03 9.79 3.20
CA GLY A 150 1.38 9.30 3.54
C GLY A 150 1.76 9.49 5.01
N LYS A 151 0.80 9.79 5.89
CA LYS A 151 1.02 10.11 7.30
C LYS A 151 0.08 9.33 8.21
N ILE A 152 0.55 9.14 9.44
CA ILE A 152 -0.27 8.76 10.60
C ILE A 152 -0.59 10.01 11.41
N SER A 153 -1.82 10.12 11.90
CA SER A 153 -2.31 11.20 12.77
C SER A 153 -2.56 10.65 14.17
N PHE A 154 -2.15 11.42 15.19
CA PHE A 154 -2.50 11.19 16.58
C PHE A 154 -3.38 12.32 17.07
N ASN A 155 -4.58 12.01 17.55
CA ASN A 155 -5.54 13.04 17.94
C ASN A 155 -6.13 12.80 19.33
N SER A 156 -6.45 13.90 20.01
CA SER A 156 -7.23 13.90 21.24
C SER A 156 -8.17 15.08 21.22
N LEU A 157 -9.42 14.86 21.61
CA LEU A 157 -10.39 15.93 21.69
C LEU A 157 -10.16 16.77 22.96
N GLY A 158 -9.72 18.00 22.76
CA GLY A 158 -9.39 18.95 23.82
C GLY A 158 -10.59 19.78 24.31
N ILE A 159 -10.27 20.89 24.97
CA ILE A 159 -11.28 21.80 25.51
C ILE A 159 -12.13 22.39 24.38
N ASN A 160 -13.43 22.62 24.64
CA ASN A 160 -14.39 23.13 23.64
C ASN A 160 -14.44 22.30 22.34
N ASN A 161 -14.23 20.99 22.44
CA ASN A 161 -14.21 20.05 21.32
C ASN A 161 -13.21 20.43 20.22
N GLN A 162 -12.09 21.07 20.59
CA GLN A 162 -11.03 21.38 19.65
C GLN A 162 -10.07 20.20 19.53
N TRP A 163 -9.80 19.78 18.30
CA TRP A 163 -8.85 18.72 18.00
C TRP A 163 -7.42 19.15 18.29
N ILE A 164 -6.70 18.32 19.04
CA ILE A 164 -5.25 18.41 19.19
C ILE A 164 -4.67 17.33 18.27
N THR A 165 -3.98 17.73 17.21
CA THR A 165 -3.50 16.81 16.16
C THR A 165 -1.99 16.86 16.02
N LYS A 166 -1.38 15.68 15.87
CA LYS A 166 0.01 15.53 15.44
C LYS A 166 0.06 14.57 14.26
N ASP A 167 0.49 15.08 13.10
CA ASP A 167 0.83 14.23 11.96
C ASP A 167 2.30 13.83 11.98
N VAL A 168 2.57 12.58 11.62
CA VAL A 168 3.92 12.01 11.50
C VAL A 168 4.00 11.25 10.18
N ALA A 169 5.15 11.32 9.49
CA ALA A 169 5.38 10.51 8.30
C ALA A 169 5.28 9.02 8.65
N TYR A 170 4.63 8.23 7.79
CA TYR A 170 4.39 6.81 8.02
C TYR A 170 4.79 6.02 6.78
N ASN A 171 5.46 4.87 6.96
CA ASN A 171 5.85 3.99 5.86
C ASN A 171 4.85 2.82 5.77
N SER A 172 3.90 2.90 4.84
CA SER A 172 2.88 1.86 4.64
C SER A 172 3.43 0.54 4.08
N GLY A 173 4.71 0.47 3.71
CA GLY A 173 5.38 -0.76 3.27
C GLY A 173 6.02 -1.58 4.40
N SER A 174 5.84 -1.20 5.67
CA SER A 174 6.47 -1.90 6.80
C SER A 174 5.60 -1.88 8.06
N TRP A 175 5.76 -2.89 8.91
CA TRP A 175 5.10 -2.95 10.20
C TRP A 175 5.69 -1.89 11.14
N HIS A 176 4.80 -1.22 11.90
CA HIS A 176 5.15 -0.25 12.91
C HIS A 176 4.52 -0.61 14.26
N THR A 177 5.29 -0.52 15.34
CA THR A 177 4.77 -0.73 16.70
C THR A 177 4.25 0.58 17.25
N LEU A 178 2.95 0.64 17.56
CA LEU A 178 2.33 1.80 18.20
C LEU A 178 2.08 1.51 19.67
N LYS A 179 2.38 2.49 20.53
CA LYS A 179 2.04 2.46 21.95
C LYS A 179 1.42 3.78 22.37
N MET A 180 0.30 3.73 23.08
CA MET A 180 -0.38 4.88 23.64
C MET A 180 -0.55 4.70 25.14
N GLU A 181 0.09 5.55 25.92
CA GLU A 181 -0.06 5.58 27.38
C GLU A 181 -1.15 6.59 27.74
N VAL A 182 -2.35 6.09 28.02
CA VAL A 182 -3.52 6.90 28.37
C VAL A 182 -3.64 6.90 29.88
N ARG A 183 -3.56 8.07 30.53
CA ARG A 183 -3.50 8.21 31.99
C ARG A 183 -4.38 9.35 32.48
N ASP A 184 -4.90 9.21 33.70
CA ASP A 184 -5.40 10.35 34.45
C ASP A 184 -4.30 11.41 34.62
N LEU A 185 -4.63 12.68 34.36
CA LEU A 185 -3.74 13.82 34.58
C LEU A 185 -4.01 14.54 35.91
N ASN A 186 -5.27 14.74 36.27
CA ASN A 186 -5.68 15.66 37.35
C ASN A 186 -7.05 15.30 38.01
N GLY A 187 -7.54 14.08 37.81
CA GLY A 187 -8.85 13.60 38.23
C GLY A 187 -10.00 13.98 37.30
N VAL A 188 -9.75 14.75 36.23
CA VAL A 188 -10.75 15.25 35.27
C VAL A 188 -10.32 14.95 33.83
N ASP A 189 -9.11 15.37 33.47
CA ASP A 189 -8.55 15.26 32.15
C ASP A 189 -7.69 14.02 31.99
N VAL A 190 -7.56 13.55 30.75
CA VAL A 190 -6.71 12.40 30.41
C VAL A 190 -5.51 12.89 29.61
N GLN A 191 -4.31 12.50 30.02
CA GLN A 191 -3.10 12.65 29.22
C GLN A 191 -2.88 11.39 28.39
N THR A 192 -2.60 11.58 27.10
CA THR A 192 -2.17 10.50 26.21
C THR A 192 -0.78 10.79 25.68
N ARG A 193 0.15 9.85 25.88
CA ARG A 193 1.48 9.86 25.25
C ARG A 193 1.49 8.85 24.11
N PHE A 194 1.78 9.32 22.90
CA PHE A 194 1.77 8.54 21.67
C PHE A 194 3.19 8.20 21.27
N TYR A 195 3.48 6.92 21.07
CA TYR A 195 4.76 6.41 20.64
C TYR A 195 4.60 5.60 19.35
N MET A 196 5.56 5.75 18.45
CA MET A 196 5.72 4.94 17.25
C MET A 196 7.15 4.42 17.21
N ASP A 197 7.31 3.10 17.10
CA ASP A 197 8.58 2.37 17.11
C ASP A 197 9.44 2.71 18.34
N GLY A 198 8.78 2.84 19.50
CA GLY A 198 9.41 3.19 20.77
C GLY A 198 9.77 4.67 20.94
N VAL A 199 9.57 5.50 19.92
CA VAL A 199 9.86 6.95 19.96
C VAL A 199 8.60 7.75 20.29
N LEU A 200 8.68 8.62 21.29
CA LEU A 200 7.58 9.54 21.66
C LEU A 200 7.33 10.55 20.53
N GLN A 201 6.11 10.55 20.01
CA GLN A 201 5.68 11.44 18.92
C GLN A 201 4.90 12.65 19.44
N ALA A 202 4.04 12.47 20.44
CA ALA A 202 3.21 13.52 21.02
C ALA A 202 2.81 13.22 22.46
N THR A 203 2.53 14.27 23.22
CA THR A 203 1.79 14.23 24.48
C THR A 203 0.61 15.17 24.34
N GLN A 204 -0.61 14.68 24.52
CA GLN A 204 -1.84 15.47 24.36
C GLN A 204 -2.73 15.32 25.59
N THR A 205 -3.59 16.31 25.82
CA THR A 205 -4.52 16.34 26.95
C THR A 205 -5.95 16.36 26.42
N GLY A 206 -6.67 15.27 26.63
CA GLY A 206 -8.10 15.13 26.36
C GLY A 206 -8.94 15.69 27.50
N ASN A 207 -9.95 16.48 27.17
CA ASN A 207 -10.74 17.25 28.13
C ASN A 207 -11.84 16.43 28.80
N ALA A 208 -11.90 16.45 30.13
CA ALA A 208 -12.97 15.86 30.93
C ALA A 208 -13.30 14.41 30.55
N MET A 209 -12.28 13.56 30.48
CA MET A 209 -12.37 12.16 30.04
C MET A 209 -12.30 11.13 31.17
N VAL A 210 -11.77 11.50 32.34
CA VAL A 210 -11.67 10.59 33.50
C VAL A 210 -13.06 10.10 33.92
N GLY A 211 -13.18 8.80 34.18
CA GLY A 211 -14.43 8.16 34.60
C GLY A 211 -15.43 7.90 33.47
N LYS A 212 -15.20 8.39 32.25
CA LYS A 212 -16.07 8.09 31.09
C LYS A 212 -15.68 6.75 30.46
N PRO A 213 -16.66 5.89 30.12
CA PRO A 213 -16.40 4.66 29.40
C PRO A 213 -16.15 4.94 27.91
N PHE A 214 -15.13 4.30 27.35
CA PHE A 214 -14.80 4.35 25.93
C PHE A 214 -15.01 2.99 25.26
N TRP A 215 -15.57 3.01 24.05
CA TRP A 215 -15.37 1.94 23.08
C TRP A 215 -13.94 1.99 22.56
N LEU A 216 -13.34 0.83 22.31
CA LEU A 216 -12.11 0.69 21.51
C LEU A 216 -12.49 0.10 20.15
N ILE A 217 -12.10 0.78 19.07
CA ILE A 217 -12.53 0.46 17.71
C ILE A 217 -11.29 0.35 16.81
N MET A 218 -11.30 -0.64 15.93
CA MET A 218 -10.40 -0.74 14.77
C MET A 218 -11.25 -0.88 13.51
N ASP A 219 -11.05 0.01 12.56
CA ASP A 219 -11.74 -0.03 11.29
C ASP A 219 -10.81 0.23 10.11
N TYR A 220 -11.31 -0.17 8.94
CA TYR A 220 -10.78 0.24 7.67
C TYR A 220 -11.85 1.03 6.90
N GLN A 221 -12.12 2.26 7.30
CA GLN A 221 -13.03 3.13 6.55
C GLN A 221 -12.44 3.49 5.16
N MET A 222 -13.32 3.86 4.22
CA MET A 222 -12.97 4.35 2.90
C MET A 222 -13.58 5.72 2.65
N GLU A 223 -12.82 6.55 1.94
CA GLU A 223 -13.13 7.93 1.60
C GLU A 223 -13.33 8.86 2.81
N GLY A 224 -14.19 9.88 2.68
CA GLY A 224 -14.41 10.88 3.73
C GLY A 224 -13.17 11.74 3.97
N SER A 225 -12.66 11.74 5.19
CA SER A 225 -11.48 12.53 5.58
C SER A 225 -10.20 12.09 4.86
N SER A 226 -10.18 10.90 4.27
CA SER A 226 -9.05 10.40 3.47
C SER A 226 -9.08 10.84 2.00
N GLY A 227 -10.11 11.59 1.59
CA GLY A 227 -10.33 12.02 0.20
C GLY A 227 -11.06 10.96 -0.64
N SER A 228 -11.33 11.25 -1.91
CA SER A 228 -12.02 10.32 -2.82
C SER A 228 -11.49 10.45 -4.26
N PRO A 229 -11.66 9.41 -5.10
CA PRO A 229 -12.07 8.04 -4.72
C PRO A 229 -10.95 7.29 -3.96
N GLY A 230 -11.26 6.11 -3.44
CA GLY A 230 -10.25 5.12 -3.03
C GLY A 230 -9.51 4.53 -4.23
N PRO A 231 -8.34 3.90 -4.03
CA PRO A 231 -7.45 3.51 -5.12
C PRO A 231 -8.02 2.36 -5.98
N THR A 232 -8.07 2.56 -7.29
CA THR A 232 -8.44 1.56 -8.29
C THR A 232 -7.25 1.26 -9.21
N SER A 233 -7.22 0.06 -9.79
CA SER A 233 -6.30 -0.27 -10.87
C SER A 233 -6.96 -1.22 -11.84
N THR A 234 -6.52 -1.18 -13.09
CA THR A 234 -6.98 -2.09 -14.13
C THR A 234 -5.79 -2.85 -14.67
N LEU A 235 -5.88 -4.17 -14.73
CA LEU A 235 -4.86 -5.03 -15.33
C LEU A 235 -5.33 -5.45 -16.72
N VAL A 236 -4.65 -4.99 -17.76
CA VAL A 236 -4.89 -5.41 -19.15
C VAL A 236 -3.84 -6.45 -19.53
N TYR A 237 -4.30 -7.65 -19.91
CA TYR A 237 -3.45 -8.83 -20.12
C TYR A 237 -3.98 -9.69 -21.27
N ASP A 238 -3.12 -10.49 -21.90
CA ASP A 238 -3.53 -11.48 -22.91
C ASP A 238 -3.33 -12.90 -22.35
N SER A 239 -4.42 -13.61 -22.05
CA SER A 239 -4.35 -14.97 -21.48
C SER A 239 -4.24 -16.05 -22.55
N ARG A 240 -3.24 -16.93 -22.41
CA ARG A 240 -3.03 -18.08 -23.31
C ARG A 240 -4.24 -19.00 -23.35
N SER A 241 -4.84 -19.32 -22.20
CA SER A 241 -6.06 -20.15 -22.14
C SER A 241 -7.25 -19.47 -22.81
N THR A 242 -7.46 -18.18 -22.57
CA THR A 242 -8.54 -17.41 -23.22
C THR A 242 -8.41 -17.45 -24.74
N TYR A 243 -7.20 -17.24 -25.28
CA TYR A 243 -6.98 -17.28 -26.72
C TYR A 243 -7.02 -18.70 -27.31
N ARG A 244 -6.60 -19.72 -26.55
CA ARG A 244 -6.77 -21.12 -26.97
C ARG A 244 -8.25 -21.52 -27.08
N GLU A 245 -9.11 -21.05 -26.19
CA GLU A 245 -10.57 -21.26 -26.30
C GLU A 245 -11.16 -20.58 -27.53
N LEU A 246 -10.54 -19.50 -28.00
CA LEU A 246 -10.89 -18.81 -29.24
C LEU A 246 -10.30 -19.47 -30.51
N GLY A 247 -9.59 -20.60 -30.38
CA GLY A 247 -9.09 -21.41 -31.49
C GLY A 247 -7.66 -21.15 -31.92
N TYR A 248 -6.87 -20.38 -31.16
CA TYR A 248 -5.45 -20.14 -31.45
C TYR A 248 -4.60 -21.35 -31.06
N SER A 249 -3.54 -21.61 -31.82
CA SER A 249 -2.63 -22.72 -31.53
C SER A 249 -1.68 -22.39 -30.38
N GLU A 250 -1.02 -23.41 -29.82
CA GLU A 250 0.01 -23.22 -28.79
C GLU A 250 1.18 -22.36 -29.30
N ILE A 251 1.51 -22.47 -30.58
CA ILE A 251 2.56 -21.69 -31.23
C ILE A 251 2.14 -20.22 -31.36
N ASP A 252 0.88 -19.96 -31.71
CA ASP A 252 0.38 -18.58 -31.83
C ASP A 252 0.40 -17.84 -30.48
N CYS A 253 0.21 -18.57 -29.37
CA CYS A 253 0.20 -18.01 -28.02
C CYS A 253 1.58 -18.04 -27.33
N ALA A 254 2.65 -18.46 -28.02
CA ALA A 254 3.95 -18.71 -27.39
C ALA A 254 4.62 -17.44 -26.84
N ASP A 255 4.38 -16.30 -27.50
CA ASP A 255 4.95 -15.01 -27.13
C ASP A 255 4.23 -14.40 -25.91
N LEU A 256 2.92 -14.65 -25.73
CA LEU A 256 2.12 -14.08 -24.64
C LEU A 256 2.62 -14.46 -23.23
N GLY A 257 2.37 -13.62 -22.23
CA GLY A 257 2.57 -13.95 -20.81
C GLY A 257 1.86 -15.25 -20.38
N LEU A 258 2.37 -15.89 -19.33
CA LEU A 258 1.77 -17.12 -18.78
C LEU A 258 0.48 -16.80 -18.02
N ASP A 259 -0.51 -17.71 -18.08
CA ASP A 259 -1.79 -17.52 -17.37
C ASP A 259 -1.62 -17.36 -15.84
N GLU A 260 -0.56 -17.92 -15.27
CA GLU A 260 -0.20 -17.83 -13.86
C GLU A 260 0.37 -16.47 -13.43
N GLU A 261 0.78 -15.61 -14.37
CA GLU A 261 1.29 -14.26 -14.06
C GLU A 261 0.16 -13.33 -13.61
N THR A 262 -1.03 -13.46 -14.23
CA THR A 262 -2.19 -12.61 -13.95
C THR A 262 -2.61 -12.63 -12.47
N PRO A 263 -2.86 -13.79 -11.83
CA PRO A 263 -3.23 -13.82 -10.42
C PRO A 263 -2.11 -13.32 -9.49
N VAL A 264 -0.84 -13.49 -9.87
CA VAL A 264 0.30 -12.99 -9.07
C VAL A 264 0.38 -11.46 -9.12
N ILE A 265 0.21 -10.86 -10.31
CA ILE A 265 0.20 -9.40 -10.48
C ILE A 265 -1.03 -8.79 -9.80
N SER A 266 -2.22 -9.39 -9.96
CA SER A 266 -3.45 -8.93 -9.30
C SER A 266 -3.28 -8.93 -7.79
N ALA A 267 -2.78 -10.03 -7.21
CA ALA A 267 -2.55 -10.12 -5.77
C ALA A 267 -1.52 -9.09 -5.26
N ALA A 268 -0.50 -8.77 -6.07
CA ALA A 268 0.48 -7.74 -5.70
C ALA A 268 -0.13 -6.33 -5.71
N LEU A 269 -0.97 -6.01 -6.69
CA LEU A 269 -1.70 -4.73 -6.74
C LEU A 269 -2.73 -4.62 -5.59
N GLU A 270 -3.45 -5.70 -5.32
CA GLU A 270 -4.41 -5.80 -4.21
C GLU A 270 -3.73 -5.65 -2.84
N HIS A 271 -2.50 -6.15 -2.69
CA HIS A 271 -1.68 -5.91 -1.48
C HIS A 271 -1.46 -4.41 -1.25
N HIS A 272 -1.34 -3.63 -2.32
CA HIS A 272 -1.20 -2.18 -2.27
C HIS A 272 -2.55 -1.45 -2.27
N ASP A 273 -3.60 -2.11 -1.79
CA ASP A 273 -4.97 -1.60 -1.63
C ASP A 273 -5.69 -1.24 -2.93
N HIS A 274 -5.12 -1.54 -4.10
CA HIS A 274 -5.82 -1.31 -5.35
C HIS A 274 -6.94 -2.32 -5.55
N HIS A 275 -8.13 -1.84 -5.88
CA HIS A 275 -9.13 -2.72 -6.49
C HIS A 275 -8.77 -2.99 -7.95
N VAL A 276 -8.48 -4.25 -8.28
CA VAL A 276 -8.03 -4.65 -9.63
C VAL A 276 -9.20 -5.09 -10.51
N THR A 277 -9.39 -4.40 -11.64
CA THR A 277 -10.28 -4.84 -12.73
C THR A 277 -9.47 -5.58 -13.79
N LEU A 278 -9.79 -6.85 -14.04
CA LEU A 278 -9.14 -7.65 -15.08
C LEU A 278 -9.78 -7.41 -16.46
N ILE A 279 -8.96 -7.07 -17.46
CA ILE A 279 -9.40 -6.88 -18.85
C ILE A 279 -8.59 -7.79 -19.78
N PRO A 280 -9.21 -8.84 -20.38
CA PRO A 280 -8.50 -9.80 -21.22
C PRO A 280 -8.32 -9.27 -22.65
N GLY A 281 -7.29 -8.45 -22.83
CA GLY A 281 -6.81 -7.98 -24.13
C GLY A 281 -7.55 -6.75 -24.68
N ILE A 282 -7.18 -6.38 -25.90
CA ILE A 282 -7.57 -5.11 -26.51
C ILE A 282 -9.07 -4.98 -26.83
N LYS A 283 -9.74 -6.06 -27.23
CA LYS A 283 -11.16 -5.99 -27.64
C LYS A 283 -12.07 -5.69 -26.44
N PRO A 284 -11.95 -6.41 -25.30
CA PRO A 284 -12.64 -6.03 -24.07
C PRO A 284 -12.27 -4.63 -23.58
N LEU A 285 -10.99 -4.21 -23.71
CA LEU A 285 -10.59 -2.84 -23.37
C LEU A 285 -11.41 -1.81 -24.17
N VAL A 286 -11.49 -1.96 -25.49
CA VAL A 286 -12.29 -1.06 -26.35
C VAL A 286 -13.77 -1.02 -25.91
N GLN A 287 -14.35 -2.16 -25.53
CA GLN A 287 -15.73 -2.21 -25.04
C GLN A 287 -15.91 -1.40 -23.75
N GLN A 288 -14.98 -1.51 -22.79
CA GLN A 288 -15.03 -0.74 -21.55
C GLN A 288 -14.80 0.76 -21.79
N LEU A 289 -13.86 1.11 -22.67
CA LEU A 289 -13.62 2.50 -23.08
C LEU A 289 -14.85 3.12 -23.75
N ALA A 290 -15.53 2.36 -24.63
CA ALA A 290 -16.71 2.81 -25.34
C ALA A 290 -17.90 3.16 -24.43
N ILE A 291 -18.00 2.53 -23.26
CA ILE A 291 -19.05 2.82 -22.27
C ILE A 291 -18.60 3.82 -21.18
N GLY A 292 -17.43 4.46 -21.35
CA GLY A 292 -16.96 5.53 -20.46
C GLY A 292 -16.33 5.07 -19.15
N ARG A 293 -16.06 3.76 -18.99
CA ARG A 293 -15.48 3.21 -17.75
C ARG A 293 -14.05 3.63 -17.45
N ALA A 294 -13.34 4.22 -18.42
CA ALA A 294 -12.02 4.80 -18.21
C ALA A 294 -11.96 5.80 -17.04
N THR A 295 -13.08 6.49 -16.76
CA THR A 295 -13.18 7.47 -15.67
C THR A 295 -13.14 6.84 -14.27
N GLU A 296 -13.28 5.51 -14.17
CA GLU A 296 -13.22 4.74 -12.92
C GLU A 296 -11.80 4.24 -12.61
N TRP A 297 -10.82 4.43 -13.50
CA TRP A 297 -9.48 3.86 -13.39
C TRP A 297 -8.44 4.93 -13.04
N ASP A 298 -7.69 4.73 -11.95
CA ASP A 298 -6.54 5.59 -11.64
C ASP A 298 -5.32 5.29 -12.54
N LEU A 299 -5.16 4.02 -12.92
CA LEU A 299 -4.02 3.49 -13.67
C LEU A 299 -4.41 2.20 -14.42
N VAL A 300 -3.76 1.97 -15.56
CA VAL A 300 -3.72 0.66 -16.22
C VAL A 300 -2.34 0.00 -16.11
N PHE A 301 -2.26 -1.13 -15.42
CA PHE A 301 -1.09 -2.02 -15.46
C PHE A 301 -1.19 -2.86 -16.74
N ASN A 302 -0.40 -2.53 -17.77
CA ASN A 302 -0.50 -3.17 -19.08
C ASN A 302 0.58 -4.25 -19.26
N VAL A 303 0.16 -5.50 -19.47
CA VAL A 303 1.03 -6.62 -19.89
C VAL A 303 0.51 -7.31 -21.15
N SER A 304 -0.36 -6.63 -21.92
CA SER A 304 -0.85 -7.16 -23.20
C SER A 304 0.20 -7.03 -24.30
N GLU A 305 0.23 -8.00 -25.21
CA GLU A 305 1.11 -8.06 -26.37
C GLU A 305 0.36 -7.92 -27.69
N GLY A 306 -0.91 -8.35 -27.74
CA GLY A 306 -1.71 -8.43 -28.95
C GLY A 306 -1.25 -9.51 -29.93
N PHE A 307 -1.98 -9.65 -31.04
CA PHE A 307 -1.76 -10.73 -32.02
C PHE A 307 -1.45 -10.25 -33.44
N TYR A 308 -1.94 -9.07 -33.83
CA TYR A 308 -1.97 -8.65 -35.24
C TYR A 308 -1.27 -7.33 -35.45
N GLY A 309 -0.55 -7.23 -36.57
CA GLY A 309 0.19 -6.03 -36.96
C GLY A 309 1.60 -5.99 -36.38
N THR A 310 2.49 -5.26 -37.07
CA THR A 310 3.91 -5.13 -36.70
C THR A 310 4.16 -4.29 -35.44
N ALA A 311 3.12 -3.62 -34.94
CA ALA A 311 3.14 -2.81 -33.72
C ALA A 311 2.09 -3.32 -32.71
N ARG A 312 1.88 -4.64 -32.63
CA ARG A 312 0.83 -5.24 -31.79
C ARG A 312 0.90 -4.84 -30.31
N GLU A 313 2.11 -4.80 -29.73
CA GLU A 313 2.33 -4.43 -28.32
C GLU A 313 2.02 -2.95 -28.05
N SER A 314 2.04 -2.09 -29.08
CA SER A 314 1.75 -0.67 -28.93
C SER A 314 0.26 -0.35 -28.99
N GLN A 315 -0.61 -1.32 -29.31
CA GLN A 315 -2.01 -1.04 -29.59
C GLN A 315 -2.78 -0.63 -28.32
N VAL A 316 -2.59 -1.35 -27.21
CA VAL A 316 -3.19 -0.99 -25.92
C VAL A 316 -2.64 0.35 -25.41
N PRO A 317 -1.32 0.57 -25.31
CA PRO A 317 -0.74 1.88 -24.97
C PRO A 317 -1.27 3.02 -25.83
N GLY A 318 -1.40 2.82 -27.15
CA GLY A 318 -1.95 3.84 -28.06
C GLY A 318 -3.40 4.21 -27.75
N LEU A 319 -4.23 3.24 -27.34
CA LEU A 319 -5.58 3.53 -26.85
C LEU A 319 -5.54 4.28 -25.52
N LEU A 320 -4.69 3.87 -24.58
CA LEU A 320 -4.58 4.51 -23.27
C LEU A 320 -4.09 5.96 -23.38
N GLU A 321 -3.14 6.24 -24.27
CA GLU A 321 -2.70 7.59 -24.63
C GLU A 321 -3.84 8.44 -25.20
N ALA A 322 -4.60 7.88 -26.15
CA ALA A 322 -5.72 8.58 -26.78
C ALA A 322 -6.82 8.99 -25.78
N TYR A 323 -7.02 8.18 -24.74
CA TYR A 323 -7.97 8.43 -23.66
C TYR A 323 -7.34 9.13 -22.44
N GLN A 324 -6.05 9.50 -22.50
CA GLN A 324 -5.30 10.17 -21.43
C GLN A 324 -5.30 9.40 -20.10
N ILE A 325 -5.27 8.07 -20.16
CA ILE A 325 -5.26 7.18 -19.00
C ILE A 325 -3.80 6.92 -18.61
N PRO A 326 -3.37 7.10 -17.36
CA PRO A 326 -2.04 6.68 -16.91
C PRO A 326 -1.84 5.17 -17.05
N TYR A 327 -0.65 4.72 -17.48
CA TYR A 327 -0.35 3.30 -17.63
C TYR A 327 1.12 2.96 -17.35
N THR A 328 1.40 1.68 -17.10
CA THR A 328 2.75 1.17 -16.79
C THR A 328 3.60 0.92 -18.03
N PHE A 329 4.92 0.90 -17.83
CA PHE A 329 5.94 0.59 -18.85
C PHE A 329 6.06 1.66 -19.95
N SER A 330 6.41 1.23 -21.16
CA SER A 330 6.82 2.12 -22.26
C SER A 330 5.64 2.65 -23.06
N ASP A 331 5.82 3.83 -23.66
CA ASP A 331 4.81 4.43 -24.53
C ASP A 331 4.60 3.67 -25.85
N ALA A 332 3.51 4.00 -26.56
CA ALA A 332 3.13 3.32 -27.79
C ALA A 332 4.22 3.44 -28.87
N ALA A 333 4.84 4.61 -29.01
CA ALA A 333 5.88 4.84 -30.01
C ALA A 333 7.13 4.00 -29.74
N THR A 334 7.53 3.89 -28.47
CA THR A 334 8.68 3.11 -28.01
C THR A 334 8.43 1.63 -28.26
N LEU A 335 7.26 1.10 -27.89
CA LEU A 335 6.92 -0.31 -28.12
C LEU A 335 6.84 -0.64 -29.61
N ALA A 336 6.20 0.23 -30.41
CA ALA A 336 6.11 0.06 -31.86
C ALA A 336 7.50 0.04 -32.53
N LEU A 337 8.44 0.85 -32.03
CA LEU A 337 9.82 0.83 -32.50
C LEU A 337 10.52 -0.46 -32.08
N CYS A 338 10.53 -0.76 -30.78
CA CYS A 338 11.31 -1.83 -30.18
C CYS A 338 10.92 -3.24 -30.68
N LEU A 339 9.65 -3.44 -31.01
CA LEU A 339 9.16 -4.71 -31.55
C LEU A 339 9.81 -5.05 -32.90
N GLU A 340 10.05 -4.05 -33.75
CA GLU A 340 10.73 -4.21 -35.03
C GLU A 340 12.25 -4.13 -34.88
N LYS A 341 12.86 -5.23 -34.43
CA LYS A 341 14.32 -5.35 -34.15
C LYS A 341 15.21 -4.79 -35.27
N GLY A 342 14.80 -4.93 -36.53
CA GLY A 342 15.53 -4.39 -37.69
C GLY A 342 15.49 -2.86 -37.77
N ARG A 343 14.31 -2.26 -37.52
CA ARG A 343 14.12 -0.80 -37.49
C ARG A 343 14.79 -0.19 -36.28
N THR A 344 14.68 -0.81 -35.11
CA THR A 344 15.38 -0.39 -33.88
C THR A 344 16.88 -0.25 -34.14
N LYS A 345 17.52 -1.32 -34.65
CA LYS A 345 18.95 -1.30 -34.98
C LYS A 345 19.30 -0.22 -35.99
N SER A 346 18.45 0.03 -36.97
CA SER A 346 18.68 1.04 -38.00
C SER A 346 18.58 2.46 -37.43
N ILE A 347 17.59 2.75 -36.59
CA ILE A 347 17.43 4.04 -35.92
C ILE A 347 18.57 4.29 -34.93
N THR A 348 18.97 3.29 -34.14
CA THR A 348 20.14 3.41 -33.26
C THR A 348 21.42 3.71 -34.05
N ARG A 349 21.57 3.17 -35.27
CA ARG A 349 22.71 3.45 -36.17
C ARG A 349 22.63 4.82 -36.86
N LEU A 350 21.41 5.34 -37.09
CA LEU A 350 21.20 6.66 -37.67
C LEU A 350 21.52 7.80 -36.70
N ASN A 351 21.58 7.54 -35.39
CA ASN A 351 22.16 8.47 -34.42
C ASN A 351 23.69 8.34 -34.47
N PRO A 352 24.41 9.07 -35.35
CA PRO A 352 25.75 8.69 -35.76
C PRO A 352 26.80 9.07 -34.71
N ILE A 353 26.42 9.85 -33.71
CA ILE A 353 27.28 10.33 -32.65
C ILE A 353 26.49 10.24 -31.34
N ALA A 354 26.61 9.11 -30.66
CA ALA A 354 26.22 9.08 -29.25
C ALA A 354 27.03 10.17 -28.51
N GLY A 355 26.40 10.88 -27.58
CA GLY A 355 27.16 11.74 -26.66
C GLY A 355 28.25 10.91 -25.97
N LEU A 356 29.48 11.40 -25.98
CA LEU A 356 30.64 10.76 -25.36
C LEU A 356 31.26 11.63 -24.26
N THR A 357 30.50 12.59 -23.73
CA THR A 357 30.97 13.40 -22.60
C THR A 357 31.16 12.49 -21.39
N PRO A 358 32.37 12.37 -20.81
CA PRO A 358 32.61 11.53 -19.64
C PRO A 358 31.76 11.92 -18.43
N GLY A 359 31.52 10.96 -17.53
CA GLY A 359 30.60 11.12 -16.39
C GLY A 359 29.14 10.90 -16.77
N ASP A 360 28.23 11.52 -16.02
CA ASP A 360 26.77 11.25 -16.12
C ASP A 360 26.06 12.11 -17.19
N TYR A 361 26.81 12.89 -17.98
CA TYR A 361 26.25 13.83 -18.96
C TYR A 361 25.74 13.16 -20.24
N SER A 362 26.35 12.05 -20.66
CA SER A 362 25.96 11.32 -21.85
C SER A 362 25.52 9.91 -21.50
N SER A 363 24.39 9.47 -22.06
CA SER A 363 23.78 8.19 -21.71
C SER A 363 24.69 6.99 -21.99
N LEU A 364 25.51 7.03 -23.03
CA LEU A 364 26.39 5.92 -23.38
C LEU A 364 27.54 5.71 -22.36
N PRO A 365 28.34 6.73 -22.01
CA PRO A 365 29.28 6.67 -20.88
C PRO A 365 28.64 6.31 -19.53
N ALA A 366 27.49 6.89 -19.20
CA ALA A 366 26.80 6.62 -17.94
C ALA A 366 26.36 5.15 -17.82
N CYS A 367 25.76 4.60 -18.89
CA CYS A 367 25.39 3.18 -18.94
C CYS A 367 26.62 2.26 -18.87
N ALA A 368 27.73 2.61 -19.52
CA ALA A 368 28.96 1.83 -19.46
C ALA A 368 29.52 1.76 -18.02
N ALA A 369 29.59 2.91 -17.34
CA ALA A 369 30.04 2.99 -15.95
C ALA A 369 29.16 2.17 -15.00
N ALA A 370 27.83 2.23 -15.16
CA ALA A 370 26.87 1.43 -14.39
C ALA A 370 27.06 -0.09 -14.59
N ASN A 371 27.66 -0.51 -15.71
CA ASN A 371 27.99 -1.90 -16.02
C ASN A 371 29.47 -2.25 -15.74
N GLY A 372 30.19 -1.40 -15.01
CA GLY A 372 31.60 -1.62 -14.64
C GLY A 372 32.59 -1.46 -15.80
N ILE A 373 32.19 -0.81 -16.90
CA ILE A 373 33.05 -0.53 -18.05
C ILE A 373 33.59 0.89 -17.90
N SER A 374 34.93 1.05 -17.83
CA SER A 374 35.55 2.36 -17.76
C SER A 374 35.32 3.16 -19.05
N PHE A 375 35.42 4.49 -18.98
CA PHE A 375 35.32 5.33 -20.18
C PHE A 375 36.36 4.97 -21.24
N ASP A 376 37.56 4.60 -20.80
CA ASP A 376 38.64 4.14 -21.67
C ASP A 376 38.28 2.81 -22.34
N ASP A 377 37.76 1.85 -21.59
CA ASP A 377 37.32 0.55 -22.12
C ASP A 377 36.14 0.69 -23.08
N LEU A 378 35.18 1.57 -22.77
CA LEU A 378 34.06 1.90 -23.65
C LEU A 378 34.58 2.46 -24.98
N THR A 379 35.53 3.40 -24.91
CA THR A 379 36.12 4.02 -26.11
C THR A 379 36.87 2.98 -26.94
N ALA A 380 37.65 2.12 -26.30
CA ALA A 380 38.35 1.01 -26.96
C ALA A 380 37.36 0.04 -27.63
N GLN A 381 36.26 -0.33 -26.96
CA GLN A 381 35.23 -1.21 -27.52
C GLN A 381 34.50 -0.58 -28.71
N ILE A 382 34.25 0.73 -28.69
CA ILE A 382 33.67 1.46 -29.82
C ILE A 382 34.61 1.39 -31.04
N VAL A 383 35.90 1.63 -30.83
CA VAL A 383 36.94 1.54 -31.87
C VAL A 383 37.06 0.11 -32.40
N ASP A 384 37.19 -0.89 -31.54
CA ASP A 384 37.28 -2.30 -31.91
C ASP A 384 36.05 -2.77 -32.70
N SER A 385 34.86 -2.35 -32.28
CA SER A 385 33.61 -2.63 -32.99
C SER A 385 33.62 -2.00 -34.38
N ALA A 386 34.12 -0.76 -34.52
CA ALA A 386 34.26 -0.10 -35.81
C ALA A 386 35.26 -0.81 -36.73
N ILE A 387 36.42 -1.22 -36.20
CA ILE A 387 37.47 -1.96 -36.92
C ILE A 387 36.94 -3.33 -37.38
N LYS A 388 36.27 -4.08 -36.50
CA LYS A 388 35.65 -5.37 -36.83
C LYS A 388 34.65 -5.25 -38.00
N ARG A 389 33.87 -4.16 -38.03
CA ARG A 389 32.95 -3.88 -39.16
C ARG A 389 33.71 -3.63 -40.46
N THR A 390 34.81 -2.88 -40.43
CA THR A 390 35.60 -2.61 -41.65
C THR A 390 36.29 -3.86 -42.22
N HIS A 391 36.61 -4.85 -41.38
CA HIS A 391 37.22 -6.09 -41.84
C HIS A 391 36.22 -7.12 -42.38
N ASN A 392 34.97 -7.09 -41.93
CA ASN A 392 33.90 -7.95 -42.47
C ASN A 392 33.31 -7.46 -43.80
N HIS A 393 33.65 -6.25 -44.26
CA HIS A 393 33.16 -5.68 -45.53
C HIS A 393 34.07 -5.95 -46.75
N LYS A 394 35.01 -6.90 -46.67
CA LYS A 394 35.84 -7.32 -47.83
C LYS A 394 35.37 -8.56 -48.58
N LEU A 395 34.27 -9.22 -48.19
CA LEU A 395 33.63 -10.26 -49.00
C LEU A 395 32.11 -10.20 -48.82
N LEU A 396 31.43 -9.89 -49.94
CA LEU A 396 29.98 -9.79 -50.21
C LEU A 396 29.28 -8.51 -49.75
#